data_AF-A0A2E1AH85-F1
#
_entry.id   AF-A0A2E1AH85-F1
#
_cell.length_a   1.000
_cell.length_b   1.000
_cell.length_c   1.000
_cell.angle_alpha   90.00
_cell.angle_beta   90.00
_cell.angle_gamma   90.00
#
_symmetry.space_group_name_H-M   'P 1'
#
loop_
_entity.id
_entity.type
_entity.pdbx_description
1 polymer ?
#
loop_
_entity_poly.entity_id
_entity_poly.type
_entity_poly.pdbx_seq_one_letter_code
_entity_poly.pdbx_strand_id
1 'polypeptide(L)'
;MKRTREDWLKEGVRILAEMGPVALTIDLLLQRLRMTKGSFYYHFRSYEGYVRALLTHIEQHEIALMGQVTGESDDPRQQIEAVLGWLLNHNPALEAALRTWSHIDDHASATQNHIDRERLFDLTTLCGQYLGDGPAGQGMANLLLAMLIARQQASPPLAVQSMVEAFRSAYEL
;
A
#
# COMPACT_ATOMS: atom_id res chain seq x y z
N MET A 1 14.11 25.05 11.13
CA MET A 1 12.67 24.71 11.27
C MET A 1 12.57 23.36 11.97
N LYS A 2 11.75 23.23 13.03
CA LYS A 2 11.55 21.96 13.75
C LYS A 2 10.70 21.02 12.88
N ARG A 3 11.09 19.74 12.75
CA ARG A 3 10.28 18.71 12.09
C ARG A 3 9.31 18.10 13.10
N THR A 4 8.11 17.81 12.66
CA THR A 4 7.11 17.05 13.44
C THR A 4 7.42 15.57 13.35
N ARG A 5 6.83 14.75 14.24
CA ARG A 5 6.94 13.29 14.17
C ARG A 5 6.49 12.75 12.82
N GLU A 6 5.41 13.31 12.27
CA GLU A 6 4.85 12.91 10.97
C GLU A 6 5.79 13.23 9.80
N ASP A 7 6.51 14.36 9.84
CA ASP A 7 7.51 14.68 8.81
C ASP A 7 8.59 13.60 8.67
N TRP A 8 9.01 13.00 9.79
CA TRP A 8 9.96 11.89 9.77
C TRP A 8 9.37 10.64 9.13
N LEU A 9 8.11 10.32 9.44
CA LEU A 9 7.44 9.14 8.88
C LEU A 9 7.23 9.32 7.36
N LYS A 10 6.77 10.50 6.93
CA LYS A 10 6.65 10.84 5.49
C LYS A 10 7.97 10.72 4.75
N GLU A 11 9.07 11.15 5.35
CA GLU A 11 10.38 10.97 4.74
C GLU A 11 10.83 9.50 4.70
N GLY A 12 10.49 8.72 5.73
CA GLY A 12 10.66 7.27 5.72
C GLY A 12 9.94 6.60 4.56
N VAL A 13 8.68 6.97 4.32
CA VAL A 13 7.89 6.48 3.17
C VAL A 13 8.57 6.81 1.85
N ARG A 14 9.08 8.04 1.68
CA ARG A 14 9.82 8.43 0.47
C ARG A 14 11.09 7.61 0.28
N ILE A 15 11.89 7.44 1.32
CA ILE A 15 13.11 6.62 1.26
C ILE A 15 12.77 5.18 0.87
N LEU A 16 11.73 4.59 1.48
CA LEU A 16 11.28 3.24 1.13
C LEU A 16 10.88 3.13 -0.34
N ALA A 17 10.05 4.05 -0.83
CA ALA A 17 9.58 4.03 -2.21
C ALA A 17 10.73 4.24 -3.22
N GLU A 18 11.68 5.13 -2.91
CA GLU A 18 12.76 5.47 -3.84
C GLU A 18 13.93 4.48 -3.83
N MET A 19 14.23 3.91 -2.66
CA MET A 19 15.51 3.22 -2.40
C MET A 19 15.35 1.85 -1.71
N GLY A 20 14.14 1.49 -1.30
CA GLY A 20 13.85 0.23 -0.63
C GLY A 20 14.23 0.21 0.87
N PRO A 21 13.90 -0.89 1.56
CA PRO A 21 14.04 -1.01 3.02
C PRO A 21 15.47 -0.93 3.52
N VAL A 22 16.44 -1.41 2.74
CA VAL A 22 17.88 -1.39 3.12
C VAL A 22 18.41 0.04 3.28
N ALA A 23 17.88 1.00 2.52
CA ALA A 23 18.31 2.39 2.58
C ALA A 23 17.71 3.15 3.77
N LEU A 24 16.66 2.62 4.40
CA LEU A 24 16.03 3.25 5.56
C LEU A 24 16.99 3.18 6.75
N THR A 25 17.67 4.29 7.03
CA THR A 25 18.64 4.41 8.12
C THR A 25 18.48 5.74 8.83
N ILE A 26 18.87 5.81 10.11
CA ILE A 26 18.85 7.08 10.85
C ILE A 26 19.70 8.12 10.10
N ASP A 27 20.92 7.77 9.69
CA ASP A 27 21.83 8.73 9.07
C ASP A 27 21.27 9.30 7.75
N LEU A 28 20.61 8.49 6.92
CA LEU A 28 19.94 8.99 5.71
C LEU A 28 18.73 9.89 6.05
N LEU A 29 17.93 9.54 7.06
CA LEU A 29 16.83 10.39 7.52
C LEU A 29 17.33 11.76 8.01
N LEU A 30 18.40 11.77 8.81
CA LEU A 30 19.04 12.98 9.29
C LEU A 30 19.52 13.86 8.14
N GLN A 31 20.18 13.25 7.15
CA GLN A 31 20.66 13.93 5.95
C GLN A 31 19.50 14.56 5.16
N ARG A 32 18.45 13.77 4.84
CA ARG A 32 17.32 14.24 4.03
C ARG A 32 16.51 15.33 4.73
N LEU A 33 16.30 15.20 6.04
CA LEU A 33 15.54 16.18 6.82
C LEU A 33 16.40 17.37 7.27
N ARG A 34 17.72 17.29 7.10
CA ARG A 34 18.72 18.25 7.60
C ARG A 34 18.60 18.45 9.11
N MET A 35 18.49 17.33 9.83
CA MET A 35 18.26 17.27 11.29
C MET A 35 19.42 16.55 11.99
N THR A 36 19.45 16.60 13.33
CA THR A 36 20.47 15.95 14.16
C THR A 36 19.95 14.68 14.83
N LYS A 37 20.86 13.81 15.29
CA LYS A 37 20.53 12.62 16.10
C LYS A 37 19.64 12.97 17.29
N GLY A 38 19.94 14.08 17.99
CA GLY A 38 19.13 14.55 19.12
C GLY A 38 17.68 14.83 18.76
N SER A 39 17.43 15.45 17.60
CA SER A 39 16.07 15.69 17.09
C SER A 39 15.33 14.40 16.77
N PHE A 40 16.01 13.39 16.22
CA PHE A 40 15.41 12.07 15.98
C PHE A 40 14.98 11.42 17.29
N TYR A 41 15.89 11.36 18.28
CA TYR A 41 15.62 10.69 19.56
C TYR A 41 14.57 11.41 20.42
N TYR A 42 14.32 12.70 20.17
CA TYR A 42 13.17 13.40 20.75
C TYR A 42 11.83 12.82 20.28
N HIS A 43 11.73 12.36 19.04
CA HIS A 43 10.49 11.80 18.47
C HIS A 43 10.39 10.28 18.62
N PHE A 44 11.52 9.56 18.51
CA PHE A 44 11.58 8.10 18.49
C PHE A 44 12.67 7.60 19.43
N ARG A 45 12.30 6.75 20.40
CA ARG A 45 13.23 6.27 21.43
C ARG A 45 14.32 5.34 20.87
N SER A 46 14.08 4.69 19.74
CA SER A 46 15.00 3.78 19.06
C SER A 46 14.69 3.71 17.57
N TYR A 47 15.60 3.14 16.78
CA TYR A 47 15.35 2.85 15.37
C TYR A 47 14.18 1.88 15.19
N GLU A 48 14.12 0.81 16.00
CA GLU A 48 13.01 -0.14 15.99
C GLU A 48 11.67 0.56 16.30
N GLY A 49 11.65 1.47 17.29
CA GLY A 49 10.46 2.25 17.61
C GLY A 49 10.03 3.20 16.49
N TYR A 50 10.98 3.69 15.69
CA TYR A 50 10.69 4.43 14.46
C TYR A 50 10.10 3.53 13.37
N VAL A 51 10.70 2.36 13.12
CA VAL A 51 10.22 1.38 12.12
C VAL A 51 8.78 0.97 12.42
N ARG A 52 8.47 0.61 13.67
CA ARG A 52 7.09 0.28 14.07
C ARG A 52 6.13 1.44 13.80
N ALA A 53 6.52 2.66 14.16
CA ALA A 53 5.69 3.85 13.92
C ALA A 53 5.50 4.14 12.41
N LEU A 54 6.52 3.89 11.59
CA LEU A 54 6.47 4.04 10.14
C LEU A 54 5.52 3.03 9.50
N LEU A 55 5.63 1.76 9.89
CA LEU A 55 4.76 0.70 9.39
C LEU A 55 3.29 0.94 9.78
N THR A 56 3.01 1.32 11.03
CA THR A 56 1.66 1.73 11.44
C THR A 56 1.16 2.94 10.65
N HIS A 57 2.03 3.91 10.34
CA HIS A 57 1.64 5.07 9.54
C HIS A 57 1.28 4.68 8.11
N ILE A 58 2.05 3.79 7.48
CA ILE A 58 1.76 3.26 6.14
C ILE A 58 0.42 2.52 6.16
N GLU A 59 0.26 1.58 7.09
CA GLU A 59 -0.96 0.78 7.26
C GLU A 59 -2.22 1.64 7.39
N GLN A 60 -2.21 2.59 8.32
CA GLN A 60 -3.34 3.50 8.53
C GLN A 60 -3.65 4.33 7.29
N HIS A 61 -2.61 4.75 6.56
CA HIS A 61 -2.78 5.54 5.35
C HIS A 61 -3.39 4.70 4.21
N GLU A 62 -2.86 3.51 3.95
CA GLU A 62 -3.33 2.62 2.88
C GLU A 62 -4.78 2.17 3.11
N ILE A 63 -5.14 1.79 4.35
CA ILE A 63 -6.51 1.40 4.69
C ILE A 63 -7.47 2.60 4.54
N ALA A 64 -7.08 3.79 5.01
CA ALA A 64 -7.92 4.97 4.90
C ALA A 64 -8.15 5.41 3.45
N LEU A 65 -7.12 5.32 2.59
CA LEU A 65 -7.24 5.66 1.18
C LEU A 65 -8.19 4.73 0.43
N MET A 66 -8.15 3.43 0.72
CA MET A 66 -9.09 2.49 0.09
C MET A 66 -10.54 2.86 0.39
N GLY A 67 -10.86 3.19 1.65
CA GLY A 67 -12.19 3.66 2.03
C GLY A 67 -12.60 5.01 1.41
N GLN A 68 -11.63 5.89 1.13
CA GLN A 68 -11.90 7.15 0.42
C GLN A 68 -12.26 6.89 -1.05
N VAL A 69 -11.50 6.03 -1.73
CA VAL A 69 -11.71 5.70 -3.15
C VAL A 69 -13.06 5.04 -3.37
N THR A 70 -13.47 4.12 -2.50
CA THR A 70 -14.80 3.50 -2.59
C THR A 70 -15.93 4.47 -2.20
N GLY A 71 -15.65 5.47 -1.36
CA GLY A 71 -16.64 6.47 -0.95
C GLY A 71 -16.98 7.54 -1.98
N GLU A 72 -16.33 7.57 -3.15
CA GLU A 72 -16.57 8.59 -4.20
C GLU A 72 -17.85 8.35 -5.03
N SER A 73 -18.43 7.15 -4.96
CA SER A 73 -19.65 6.77 -5.66
C SER A 73 -20.47 5.80 -4.81
N ASP A 74 -21.78 5.74 -5.04
CA ASP A 74 -22.68 4.74 -4.44
C ASP A 74 -22.94 3.54 -5.39
N ASP A 75 -22.39 3.57 -6.61
CA ASP A 75 -22.52 2.49 -7.61
C ASP A 75 -21.35 1.50 -7.48
N PRO A 76 -21.61 0.22 -7.12
CA PRO A 76 -20.55 -0.79 -6.97
C PRO A 76 -19.66 -0.92 -8.20
N ARG A 77 -20.19 -0.76 -9.41
CA ARG A 77 -19.40 -0.80 -10.64
C ARG A 77 -18.35 0.31 -10.67
N GLN A 78 -18.78 1.55 -10.44
CA GLN A 78 -17.89 2.72 -10.43
C GLN A 78 -16.87 2.64 -9.30
N GLN A 79 -17.28 2.13 -8.12
CA GLN A 79 -16.37 1.88 -7.01
C GLN A 79 -15.28 0.86 -7.40
N ILE A 80 -15.63 -0.23 -8.09
CA ILE A 80 -14.65 -1.23 -8.57
C ILE A 80 -13.69 -0.60 -9.58
N GLU A 81 -14.19 0.20 -10.52
CA GLU A 81 -13.34 0.90 -11.49
C GLU A 81 -12.34 1.86 -10.82
N ALA A 82 -12.81 2.61 -9.82
CA ALA A 82 -11.98 3.51 -9.04
C ALA A 82 -10.91 2.75 -8.25
N VAL A 83 -11.30 1.67 -7.57
CA VAL A 83 -10.38 0.80 -6.82
C VAL A 83 -9.36 0.13 -7.72
N LEU A 84 -9.77 -0.39 -8.89
CA LEU A 84 -8.85 -0.99 -9.86
C LEU A 84 -7.78 0.03 -10.33
N GLY A 85 -8.22 1.25 -10.64
CA GLY A 85 -7.32 2.33 -11.02
C GLY A 85 -6.37 2.71 -9.90
N TRP A 86 -6.88 2.84 -8.67
CA TRP A 86 -6.09 3.18 -7.49
C TRP A 86 -5.08 2.08 -7.14
N LEU A 87 -5.51 0.83 -6.96
CA LEU A 87 -4.65 -0.29 -6.56
C LEU A 87 -3.39 -0.41 -7.44
N LEU A 88 -3.53 -0.22 -8.75
CA LEU A 88 -2.43 -0.47 -9.68
C LEU A 88 -1.52 0.74 -9.93
N ASN A 89 -1.94 1.94 -9.52
CA ASN A 89 -1.23 3.19 -9.81
C ASN A 89 -0.84 3.99 -8.55
N HIS A 90 -1.46 3.72 -7.40
CA HIS A 90 -1.13 4.39 -6.15
C HIS A 90 0.22 3.89 -5.61
N ASN A 91 1.21 4.78 -5.54
CA ASN A 91 2.53 4.53 -4.95
C ASN A 91 3.12 3.13 -5.25
N PRO A 92 3.23 2.70 -6.53
CA PRO A 92 3.62 1.33 -6.87
C PRO A 92 5.01 0.94 -6.35
N ALA A 93 5.89 1.93 -6.17
CA ALA A 93 7.22 1.71 -5.62
C ALA A 93 7.20 1.45 -4.11
N LEU A 94 6.31 2.13 -3.35
CA LEU A 94 6.11 1.85 -1.93
C LEU A 94 5.52 0.46 -1.72
N GLU A 95 4.48 0.11 -2.49
CA GLU A 95 3.83 -1.20 -2.49
C GLU A 95 4.85 -2.33 -2.73
N ALA A 96 5.70 -2.19 -3.75
CA ALA A 96 6.76 -3.15 -4.04
C ALA A 96 7.84 -3.20 -2.94
N ALA A 97 8.22 -2.05 -2.38
CA ALA A 97 9.21 -1.96 -1.32
C ALA A 97 8.71 -2.60 -0.01
N LEU A 98 7.47 -2.33 0.38
CA LEU A 98 6.85 -2.91 1.58
C LEU A 98 6.76 -4.43 1.46
N ARG A 99 6.33 -4.95 0.30
CA ARG A 99 6.25 -6.39 0.08
C ARG A 99 7.61 -7.07 -0.01
N THR A 100 8.62 -6.37 -0.51
CA THR A 100 10.01 -6.86 -0.44
C THR A 100 10.47 -6.92 1.01
N TRP A 101 10.16 -5.90 1.80
CA TRP A 101 10.51 -5.83 3.23
C TRP A 101 9.81 -6.93 4.04
N SER A 102 8.55 -7.25 3.73
CA SER A 102 7.80 -8.30 4.43
C SER A 102 8.42 -9.68 4.36
N HIS A 103 9.30 -9.95 3.39
CA HIS A 103 9.99 -11.23 3.27
C HIS A 103 11.14 -11.41 4.27
N ILE A 104 11.61 -10.32 4.88
CA ILE A 104 12.82 -10.32 5.73
C ILE A 104 12.64 -9.64 7.10
N ASP A 105 11.48 -9.05 7.36
CA ASP A 105 11.17 -8.35 8.62
C ASP A 105 9.76 -8.73 9.11
N ASP A 106 9.68 -9.19 10.36
CA ASP A 106 8.43 -9.69 10.95
C ASP A 106 7.38 -8.59 11.15
N HIS A 107 7.80 -7.35 11.43
CA HIS A 107 6.87 -6.23 11.57
C HIS A 107 6.31 -5.81 10.20
N ALA A 108 7.17 -5.72 9.19
CA ALA A 108 6.72 -5.45 7.82
C ALA A 108 5.81 -6.57 7.30
N SER A 109 6.10 -7.83 7.64
CA SER A 109 5.25 -8.98 7.33
C SER A 109 3.88 -8.88 7.97
N ALA A 110 3.80 -8.59 9.27
CA ALA A 110 2.54 -8.40 9.96
C ALA A 110 1.72 -7.25 9.34
N THR A 111 2.36 -6.12 9.04
CA THR A 111 1.71 -4.97 8.39
C THR A 111 1.21 -5.30 6.98
N GLN A 112 2.03 -5.92 6.12
CA GLN A 112 1.61 -6.30 4.78
C GLN A 112 0.42 -7.26 4.80
N ASN A 113 0.45 -8.26 5.69
CA ASN A 113 -0.63 -9.22 5.84
C ASN A 113 -1.93 -8.58 6.34
N HIS A 114 -1.86 -7.58 7.22
CA HIS A 114 -3.05 -6.89 7.69
C HIS A 114 -3.65 -6.01 6.58
N ILE A 115 -2.83 -5.23 5.87
CA ILE A 115 -3.28 -4.44 4.71
C ILE A 115 -3.95 -5.34 3.67
N ASP A 116 -3.35 -6.48 3.32
CA ASP A 116 -3.93 -7.40 2.33
C ASP A 116 -5.24 -8.03 2.80
N ARG A 117 -5.38 -8.31 4.10
CA ARG A 117 -6.62 -8.85 4.67
C ARG A 117 -7.76 -7.83 4.62
N GLU A 118 -7.49 -6.59 5.02
CA GLU A 118 -8.48 -5.51 4.95
C GLU A 118 -8.88 -5.26 3.49
N ARG A 119 -7.90 -5.19 2.57
CA ARG A 119 -8.16 -5.07 1.13
C ARG A 119 -9.02 -6.21 0.61
N LEU A 120 -8.71 -7.45 0.96
CA LEU A 120 -9.48 -8.61 0.51
C LEU A 120 -10.89 -8.60 1.07
N PHE A 121 -11.07 -8.19 2.32
CA PHE A 121 -12.39 -8.03 2.94
C PHE A 121 -13.23 -7.00 2.18
N ASP A 122 -12.71 -5.78 2.01
CA ASP A 122 -13.39 -4.70 1.30
C ASP A 122 -13.70 -5.07 -0.17
N LEU A 123 -12.73 -5.65 -0.87
CA LEU A 123 -12.90 -6.13 -2.24
C LEU A 123 -13.98 -7.22 -2.31
N THR A 124 -14.00 -8.15 -1.35
CA THR A 124 -14.99 -9.23 -1.33
C THR A 124 -16.40 -8.67 -1.15
N THR A 125 -16.58 -7.74 -0.21
CA THR A 125 -17.87 -7.05 -0.01
C THR A 125 -18.30 -6.30 -1.26
N LEU A 126 -17.40 -5.50 -1.84
CA LEU A 126 -17.68 -4.69 -3.02
C LEU A 126 -18.01 -5.55 -4.25
N CYS A 127 -17.20 -6.57 -4.51
CA CYS A 127 -17.42 -7.49 -5.63
C CYS A 127 -18.71 -8.31 -5.45
N GLY A 128 -19.07 -8.65 -4.21
CA GLY A 128 -20.33 -9.30 -3.87
C GLY A 128 -21.56 -8.42 -4.14
N GLN A 129 -21.45 -7.12 -3.91
CA GLN A 129 -22.52 -6.16 -4.27
C GLN A 129 -22.75 -6.06 -5.79
N TYR A 130 -21.70 -6.25 -6.60
CA TYR A 130 -21.79 -6.19 -8.06
C TYR A 130 -22.22 -7.51 -8.71
N LEU A 131 -21.62 -8.65 -8.30
CA LEU A 131 -21.81 -9.97 -8.95
C LEU A 131 -22.55 -11.00 -8.07
N GLY A 132 -22.97 -10.62 -6.87
CA GLY A 132 -23.52 -11.49 -5.84
C GLY A 132 -22.44 -12.17 -4.98
N ASP A 133 -22.84 -12.63 -3.78
CA ASP A 133 -21.96 -13.25 -2.77
C ASP A 133 -21.41 -14.65 -3.14
N GLY A 134 -21.58 -15.07 -4.39
CA GLY A 134 -21.15 -16.36 -4.90
C GLY A 134 -19.69 -16.39 -5.37
N PRO A 135 -19.28 -17.50 -6.03
CA PRO A 135 -17.92 -17.67 -6.53
C PRO A 135 -17.45 -16.57 -7.51
N ALA A 136 -18.38 -15.92 -8.22
CA ALA A 136 -18.06 -14.87 -9.16
C ALA A 136 -17.52 -13.60 -8.45
N GLY A 137 -18.21 -13.11 -7.43
CA GLY A 137 -17.77 -11.96 -6.63
C GLY A 137 -16.45 -12.24 -5.90
N GLN A 138 -16.35 -13.40 -5.24
CA GLN A 138 -15.11 -13.84 -4.59
C GLN A 138 -13.94 -13.98 -5.57
N GLY A 139 -14.20 -14.54 -6.76
CA GLY A 139 -13.22 -14.67 -7.83
C GLY A 139 -12.70 -13.32 -8.30
N MET A 140 -13.60 -12.34 -8.50
CA MET A 140 -13.22 -10.99 -8.90
C MET A 140 -12.36 -10.29 -7.85
N ALA A 141 -12.73 -10.38 -6.56
CA ALA A 141 -11.94 -9.83 -5.45
C ALA A 141 -10.53 -10.42 -5.38
N ASN A 142 -10.42 -11.75 -5.51
CA ASN A 142 -9.13 -12.44 -5.55
C ASN A 142 -8.29 -12.03 -6.76
N LEU A 143 -8.90 -11.83 -7.93
CA LEU A 143 -8.19 -11.38 -9.12
C LEU A 143 -7.66 -9.96 -8.98
N LEU A 144 -8.44 -9.04 -8.39
CA LEU A 144 -7.98 -7.67 -8.11
C LEU A 144 -6.75 -7.67 -7.18
N LEU A 145 -6.80 -8.43 -6.09
CA LEU A 145 -5.66 -8.56 -5.20
C LEU A 145 -4.46 -9.25 -5.89
N ALA A 146 -4.71 -10.30 -6.67
CA ALA A 146 -3.65 -10.98 -7.43
C ALA A 146 -2.98 -10.07 -8.45
N MET A 147 -3.73 -9.18 -9.11
CA MET A 147 -3.20 -8.18 -10.04
C MET A 147 -2.28 -7.18 -9.34
N LEU A 148 -2.65 -6.71 -8.13
CA LEU A 148 -1.79 -5.87 -7.30
C LEU A 148 -0.49 -6.61 -6.93
N ILE A 149 -0.60 -7.85 -6.44
CA ILE A 149 0.57 -8.64 -6.04
C ILE A 149 1.51 -8.89 -7.22
N ALA A 150 0.93 -9.26 -8.36
CA ALA A 150 1.68 -9.43 -9.60
C ALA A 150 2.38 -8.11 -10.00
N ARG A 151 1.70 -6.96 -9.88
CA ARG A 151 2.28 -5.65 -10.17
C ARG A 151 3.46 -5.29 -9.26
N GLN A 152 3.44 -5.72 -8.00
CA GLN A 152 4.50 -5.47 -7.02
C GLN A 152 5.74 -6.32 -7.25
N GLN A 153 5.59 -7.53 -7.82
CA GLN A 153 6.66 -8.54 -7.84
C GLN A 153 7.08 -9.04 -9.23
N ALA A 154 6.32 -8.74 -10.29
CA ALA A 154 6.59 -9.31 -11.61
C ALA A 154 7.93 -8.83 -12.20
N SER A 155 8.67 -9.80 -12.76
CA SER A 155 9.87 -9.58 -13.56
C SER A 155 9.81 -10.49 -14.80
N PRO A 156 9.75 -9.92 -16.03
CA PRO A 156 9.71 -8.49 -16.35
C PRO A 156 8.43 -7.80 -15.84
N PRO A 157 8.42 -6.46 -15.70
CA PRO A 157 7.22 -5.73 -15.32
C PRO A 157 6.05 -6.01 -16.27
N LEU A 158 4.85 -6.22 -15.72
CA LEU A 158 3.64 -6.47 -16.49
C LEU A 158 3.08 -5.18 -17.10
N ALA A 159 2.46 -5.31 -18.27
CA ALA A 159 1.72 -4.22 -18.92
C ALA A 159 0.40 -3.97 -18.18
N VAL A 160 0.45 -3.11 -17.15
CA VAL A 160 -0.71 -2.78 -16.29
C VAL A 160 -1.93 -2.39 -17.10
N GLN A 161 -1.75 -1.57 -18.14
CA GLN A 161 -2.85 -1.12 -18.99
C GLN A 161 -3.59 -2.29 -19.66
N SER A 162 -2.86 -3.26 -20.20
CA SER A 162 -3.46 -4.45 -20.82
C SER A 162 -4.15 -5.34 -19.79
N MET A 163 -3.63 -5.44 -18.57
CA MET A 163 -4.31 -6.17 -17.47
C MET A 163 -5.62 -5.49 -17.09
N VAL A 164 -5.62 -4.15 -16.98
CA VAL A 164 -6.82 -3.36 -16.69
C VAL A 164 -7.86 -3.51 -17.81
N GLU A 165 -7.45 -3.42 -19.07
CA GLU A 165 -8.35 -3.60 -20.23
C GLU A 165 -8.96 -5.00 -20.28
N ALA A 166 -8.14 -6.03 -20.06
CA ALA A 166 -8.63 -7.41 -19.99
C ALA A 166 -9.62 -7.61 -18.83
N PHE A 167 -9.32 -7.05 -17.66
CA PHE A 167 -10.20 -7.12 -16.49
C PHE A 167 -11.54 -6.41 -16.75
N ARG A 168 -11.49 -5.19 -17.29
CA ARG A 168 -12.69 -4.42 -17.67
C ARG A 168 -13.56 -5.19 -18.66
N SER A 169 -12.95 -5.72 -19.72
CA SER A 169 -13.65 -6.52 -20.72
C SER A 169 -14.30 -7.79 -20.14
N ALA A 170 -13.68 -8.43 -19.14
CA ALA A 170 -14.19 -9.66 -18.55
C ALA A 170 -15.38 -9.43 -17.61
N TYR A 171 -15.47 -8.24 -17.01
CA TYR A 171 -16.48 -7.90 -15.99
C TYR A 171 -17.44 -6.78 -16.43
N GLU A 172 -17.39 -6.40 -17.71
CA GLU A 172 -18.22 -5.35 -18.31
C GLU A 172 -18.13 -4.01 -17.59
N LEU A 173 -16.95 -3.67 -17.06
CA LEU A 173 -16.62 -2.39 -16.41
C LEU A 173 -16.26 -1.33 -17.45
#